data_AF-A0A7J9I9L0-F1
#
_entry.id   AF-A0A7J9I9L0-F1
#
_cell.length_a   1.000
_cell.length_b   1.000
_cell.length_c   1.000
_cell.angle_alpha   90.00
_cell.angle_beta   90.00
_cell.angle_gamma   90.00
#
_symmetry.space_group_name_H-M   'P 1'
#
loop_
_entity.id
_entity.type
_entity.pdbx_description
1 polymer ?
#
loop_
_entity_poly.entity_id
_entity_poly.type
_entity_poly.pdbx_seq_one_letter_code
_entity_poly.pdbx_strand_id
1 'polypeptide(L)'
;MADDINALLKNLKFSEEESVRVISSNIVTNYQGFEAWAVGKIIAIEKPNREAMYKVLRSLWFTKYDVNFVALNEEVILVKFGCVEDRNRILNMMPWLFDNCLFAMLPFVKDKELETYEFNISPFWLRSIRLYGSTNCHGCWQSYRRIGGHRLERQEWRVD
;
A
#
# COMPACT_ATOMS: atom_id res chain seq x y z
N MET A 1 -11.59 46.87 24.78
CA MET A 1 -12.21 45.55 24.47
C MET A 1 -11.19 44.54 23.95
N ALA A 2 -10.20 44.91 23.12
CA ALA A 2 -9.13 43.98 22.72
C ALA A 2 -8.09 43.72 23.84
N ASP A 3 -7.87 44.70 24.72
CA ASP A 3 -6.88 44.59 25.79
C ASP A 3 -7.26 43.59 26.89
N ASP A 4 -8.56 43.41 27.17
CA ASP A 4 -9.04 42.42 28.15
C ASP A 4 -8.77 40.98 27.71
N ILE A 5 -8.87 40.70 26.40
CA ILE A 5 -8.62 39.36 25.85
C ILE A 5 -7.13 39.02 25.99
N ASN A 6 -6.24 39.97 25.71
CA ASN A 6 -4.80 39.78 25.87
C ASN A 6 -4.37 39.59 27.34
N ALA A 7 -5.08 40.22 28.29
CA ALA A 7 -4.83 40.01 29.71
C ALA A 7 -5.20 38.59 30.16
N LEU A 8 -6.33 38.05 29.68
CA LEU A 8 -6.77 36.69 29.99
C LEU A 8 -5.86 35.61 29.38
N LEU A 9 -5.38 35.82 28.15
CA LEU A 9 -4.48 34.88 27.46
C LEU A 9 -3.10 34.77 28.14
N LYS A 10 -2.63 35.83 28.80
CA LYS A 10 -1.34 35.84 29.49
C LYS A 10 -1.27 34.90 30.69
N ASN A 11 -2.42 34.53 31.26
CA ASN A 11 -2.54 33.63 32.41
C ASN A 11 -2.63 32.15 32.00
N LEU A 12 -2.79 31.85 30.71
CA LEU A 12 -2.82 30.48 30.18
C LEU A 12 -1.39 30.02 29.84
N LYS A 13 -0.57 29.81 30.87
CA LYS A 13 0.72 29.13 30.72
C LYS A 13 0.54 27.67 31.12
N PHE A 14 0.68 26.77 30.16
CA PHE A 14 0.66 25.34 30.40
C PHE A 14 1.88 24.96 31.26
N SER A 15 1.65 24.28 32.37
CA SER A 15 2.69 23.67 33.19
C SER A 15 3.28 22.45 32.47
N GLU A 16 4.51 22.04 32.80
CA GLU A 16 5.20 20.91 32.14
C GLU A 16 4.44 19.58 32.28
N GLU A 17 3.64 19.46 33.34
CA GLU A 17 2.76 18.33 33.68
C GLU A 17 1.41 18.33 32.94
N GLU A 18 1.01 19.44 32.30
CA GLU A 18 -0.18 19.54 31.44
C GLU A 18 0.17 19.66 29.95
N SER A 19 1.44 19.54 29.58
CA SER A 19 1.91 19.56 28.18
C SER A 19 1.48 18.35 27.33
N VAL A 20 0.69 17.44 27.93
CA VAL A 20 0.08 16.31 27.23
C VAL A 20 -0.88 16.86 26.18
N ARG A 21 -0.51 16.70 24.90
CA ARG A 21 -1.37 17.06 23.76
C ARG A 21 -2.70 16.30 23.87
N VAL A 22 -3.75 16.98 24.32
CA VAL A 22 -5.12 16.46 24.25
C VAL A 22 -5.59 16.63 22.82
N ILE A 23 -5.38 15.60 21.99
CA ILE A 23 -6.01 15.50 20.69
C ILE A 23 -7.48 15.18 20.95
N SER A 24 -8.39 16.10 20.59
CA SER A 24 -9.83 15.88 20.67
C SER A 24 -10.21 14.64 19.86
N SER A 25 -10.53 13.57 20.57
CA SER A 25 -11.07 12.33 20.04
C SER A 25 -12.57 12.49 19.77
N ASN A 26 -12.91 13.27 18.75
CA ASN A 26 -14.21 13.13 18.11
C ASN A 26 -14.20 11.84 17.29
N ILE A 27 -14.49 10.76 18.01
CA ILE A 27 -14.54 9.36 17.59
C ILE A 27 -15.75 9.16 16.68
N VAL A 28 -15.51 9.00 15.38
CA VAL A 28 -15.93 7.81 14.63
C VAL A 28 -14.90 7.54 13.52
N THR A 29 -13.70 7.08 13.90
CA THR A 29 -12.85 6.38 12.94
C THR A 29 -12.25 5.19 13.65
N ASN A 30 -12.64 4.01 13.17
CA ASN A 30 -12.07 2.71 13.51
C ASN A 30 -10.54 2.84 13.53
N TYR A 31 -9.93 3.00 14.72
CA TYR A 31 -8.48 2.92 14.88
C TYR A 31 -8.08 1.45 14.75
N GLN A 32 -8.23 0.90 13.55
CA GLN A 32 -7.29 -0.13 13.18
C GLN A 32 -5.96 0.58 13.07
N GLY A 33 -5.01 0.16 13.92
CA GLY A 33 -3.72 0.81 14.04
C GLY A 33 -2.95 0.80 12.71
N PHE A 34 -1.66 1.13 12.81
CA PHE A 34 -0.69 1.02 11.69
C PHE A 34 -0.73 -0.35 10.96
N GLU A 35 -1.34 -1.37 11.57
CA GLU A 35 -1.59 -2.72 11.04
C GLU A 35 -2.44 -2.75 9.76
N ALA A 36 -3.38 -1.80 9.60
CA ALA A 36 -4.21 -1.71 8.40
C ALA A 36 -3.56 -0.89 7.28
N TRP A 37 -2.30 -0.47 7.43
CA TRP A 37 -1.60 0.36 6.43
C TRP A 37 -0.67 -0.49 5.57
N ALA A 38 -0.44 -0.02 4.35
CA ALA A 38 0.51 -0.62 3.42
C ALA A 38 1.32 0.47 2.72
N VAL A 39 2.58 0.17 2.43
CA VAL A 39 3.44 1.02 1.59
C VAL A 39 3.48 0.41 0.21
N GLY A 40 3.09 1.20 -0.78
CA GLY A 40 3.16 0.87 -2.19
C GLY A 40 4.29 1.59 -2.91
N LYS A 41 4.95 0.91 -3.85
CA LYS A 41 5.87 1.49 -4.81
C LYS A 41 5.36 1.28 -6.23
N ILE A 42 5.30 2.36 -6.99
CA ILE A 42 5.06 2.36 -8.43
C ILE A 42 6.40 2.11 -9.12
N ILE A 43 6.44 1.06 -9.92
CA ILE A 43 7.58 0.70 -10.77
C ILE A 43 7.11 0.84 -12.21
N ALA A 44 7.54 1.91 -12.86
CA ALA A 44 7.13 2.26 -14.22
C ALA A 44 8.26 2.97 -14.97
N ILE A 45 8.24 2.86 -16.30
CA ILE A 45 9.16 3.59 -17.19
C ILE A 45 8.71 5.05 -17.31
N GLU A 46 7.41 5.28 -17.40
CA GLU A 46 6.78 6.59 -17.47
C GLU A 46 5.90 6.83 -16.24
N LYS A 47 5.77 8.09 -15.80
CA LYS A 47 4.98 8.43 -14.61
C LYS A 47 3.48 8.29 -14.91
N PRO A 48 2.74 7.36 -14.26
CA PRO A 48 1.31 7.23 -14.50
C PRO A 48 0.52 8.40 -13.89
N ASN A 49 -0.68 8.64 -14.44
CA ASN A 49 -1.65 9.51 -13.79
C ASN A 49 -2.15 8.85 -12.48
N ARG A 50 -1.63 9.33 -11.35
CA ARG A 50 -1.94 8.80 -10.01
C ARG A 50 -3.43 8.85 -9.68
N GLU A 51 -4.11 9.91 -10.08
CA GLU A 51 -5.53 10.05 -9.75
C GLU A 51 -6.38 9.02 -10.50
N ALA A 52 -6.06 8.78 -11.77
CA ALA A 52 -6.68 7.72 -12.56
C ALA A 52 -6.38 6.35 -11.97
N MET A 53 -5.12 6.10 -11.59
CA MET A 53 -4.71 4.86 -10.94
C MET A 53 -5.47 4.62 -9.62
N TYR A 54 -5.61 5.64 -8.76
CA TYR A 54 -6.36 5.53 -7.51
C TYR A 54 -7.84 5.22 -7.75
N LYS A 55 -8.46 5.87 -8.74
CA LYS A 55 -9.86 5.60 -9.12
C LYS A 55 -10.05 4.15 -9.55
N VAL A 56 -9.16 3.63 -10.39
CA VAL A 56 -9.23 2.24 -10.86
C VAL A 56 -8.95 1.25 -9.73
N LEU A 57 -7.92 1.48 -8.91
CA LEU A 57 -7.63 0.62 -7.76
C LEU A 57 -8.78 0.59 -6.75
N ARG A 58 -9.39 1.74 -6.43
CA ARG A 58 -10.59 1.81 -5.59
C ARG A 58 -11.74 0.97 -6.17
N SER A 59 -11.96 1.06 -7.48
CA SER A 59 -13.01 0.28 -8.14
C SER A 59 -12.74 -1.23 -8.14
N LEU A 60 -11.46 -1.64 -8.17
CA LEU A 60 -11.07 -3.05 -8.19
C LEU A 60 -11.03 -3.68 -6.79
N TRP A 61 -10.74 -2.88 -5.76
CA TRP A 61 -10.44 -3.40 -4.43
C TRP A 61 -11.66 -3.77 -3.57
N PHE A 62 -12.88 -3.47 -4.00
CA PHE A 62 -14.13 -3.86 -3.33
C PHE A 62 -14.03 -3.85 -1.80
N THR A 63 -13.50 -2.77 -1.22
CA THR A 63 -13.25 -2.67 0.22
C THR A 63 -14.53 -2.33 0.96
N LYS A 64 -14.63 -2.78 2.21
CA LYS A 64 -15.79 -2.48 3.07
C LYS A 64 -15.82 -1.01 3.51
N TYR A 65 -14.64 -0.41 3.63
CA TYR A 65 -14.45 0.99 4.01
C TYR A 65 -13.62 1.74 2.95
N ASP A 66 -13.68 3.08 2.96
CA ASP A 66 -12.90 3.89 2.02
C ASP A 66 -11.39 3.71 2.23
N VAL A 67 -10.65 3.73 1.11
CA VAL A 67 -9.19 3.60 1.10
C VAL A 67 -8.57 4.96 0.83
N ASN A 68 -7.71 5.39 1.74
CA ASN A 68 -7.00 6.66 1.61
C ASN A 68 -5.60 6.44 1.05
N PHE A 69 -5.25 7.22 0.03
CA PHE A 69 -3.94 7.20 -0.61
C PHE A 69 -3.20 8.48 -0.25
N VAL A 70 -1.97 8.35 0.25
CA VAL A 70 -1.09 9.46 0.62
C VAL A 70 0.21 9.29 -0.15
N ALA A 71 0.51 10.19 -1.08
CA ALA A 71 1.79 10.19 -1.77
C ALA A 71 2.88 10.62 -0.79
N LEU A 72 3.86 9.74 -0.55
CA LEU A 72 5.03 10.06 0.28
C LEU A 72 6.14 10.65 -0.60
N ASN A 73 6.45 9.97 -1.70
CA ASN A 73 7.46 10.37 -2.68
C ASN A 73 6.90 10.31 -4.11
N GLU A 74 7.77 10.46 -5.12
CA GLU A 74 7.35 10.35 -6.52
C GLU A 74 6.89 8.94 -6.90
N GLU A 75 7.50 7.92 -6.31
CA GLU A 75 7.25 6.50 -6.60
C GLU A 75 6.57 5.78 -5.44
N VAL A 76 6.60 6.35 -4.23
CA VAL A 76 6.15 5.69 -3.00
C VAL A 76 4.85 6.32 -2.50
N ILE A 77 3.87 5.45 -2.22
CA ILE A 77 2.53 5.81 -1.79
C ILE A 77 2.20 5.02 -0.52
N LEU A 78 1.70 5.70 0.49
CA LEU A 78 1.09 5.07 1.65
C LEU A 78 -0.40 4.85 1.39
N VAL A 79 -0.86 3.62 1.59
CA VAL A 79 -2.25 3.21 1.45
C VAL A 79 -2.78 2.90 2.85
N LYS A 80 -3.82 3.62 3.26
CA LYS A 80 -4.49 3.42 4.55
C LYS A 80 -5.80 2.71 4.30
N PHE A 81 -5.88 1.44 4.67
CA PHE A 81 -7.11 0.68 4.62
C PHE A 81 -7.91 0.91 5.91
N GLY A 82 -9.24 0.87 5.80
CA GLY A 82 -10.13 0.89 6.97
C GLY A 82 -10.36 -0.50 7.60
N CYS A 83 -9.87 -1.57 6.96
CA CYS A 83 -9.98 -2.97 7.41
C CYS A 83 -8.63 -3.71 7.25
N VAL A 84 -8.13 -4.41 8.29
CA VAL A 84 -6.94 -5.28 8.21
C VAL A 84 -7.20 -6.47 7.29
N GLU A 85 -8.43 -6.99 7.30
CA GLU A 85 -8.88 -8.07 6.42
C GLU A 85 -8.83 -7.64 4.94
N ASP A 86 -9.27 -6.41 4.65
CA ASP A 86 -9.17 -5.84 3.30
C ASP A 86 -7.72 -5.67 2.88
N ARG A 87 -6.87 -5.16 3.79
CA ARG A 87 -5.41 -5.05 3.55
C ARG A 87 -4.80 -6.41 3.22
N ASN A 88 -5.09 -7.46 4.00
CA ASN A 88 -4.56 -8.80 3.77
C ASN A 88 -5.04 -9.38 2.44
N ARG A 89 -6.34 -9.25 2.14
CA ARG A 89 -6.93 -9.71 0.88
C ARG A 89 -6.28 -9.02 -0.32
N ILE A 90 -6.13 -7.70 -0.28
CA ILE A 90 -5.57 -6.92 -1.38
C ILE A 90 -4.08 -7.21 -1.58
N LEU A 91 -3.33 -7.43 -0.50
CA LEU A 91 -1.92 -7.81 -0.59
C LEU A 91 -1.70 -9.24 -1.10
N ASN A 92 -2.66 -10.14 -0.86
CA ASN A 92 -2.61 -11.50 -1.41
C ASN A 92 -2.97 -11.55 -2.91
N MET A 93 -3.70 -10.56 -3.42
CA MET A 93 -4.08 -10.47 -4.85
C MET A 93 -3.04 -9.74 -5.73
N MET A 94 -1.88 -9.42 -5.16
CA MET A 94 -0.81 -8.69 -5.83
C MET A 94 -0.07 -9.52 -6.90
N PRO A 95 0.63 -8.85 -7.84
CA PRO A 95 0.77 -7.40 -8.05
C PRO A 95 -0.40 -6.77 -8.79
N TRP A 96 -0.52 -5.45 -8.64
CA TRP A 96 -1.49 -4.65 -9.37
C TRP A 96 -0.82 -4.01 -10.58
N LEU A 97 -1.38 -4.20 -11.77
CA LEU A 97 -0.89 -3.61 -13.01
C LEU A 97 -1.87 -2.54 -13.48
N PHE A 98 -1.37 -1.34 -13.76
CA PHE A 98 -2.16 -0.25 -14.32
C PHE A 98 -1.35 0.44 -15.42
N ASP A 99 -1.83 0.40 -16.67
CA ASP A 99 -1.18 1.09 -17.80
C ASP A 99 0.34 0.84 -17.91
N ASN A 100 0.74 -0.43 -17.95
CA ASN A 100 2.14 -0.89 -17.91
C ASN A 100 2.96 -0.46 -16.67
N CYS A 101 2.32 0.15 -15.68
CA CYS A 101 2.93 0.50 -14.41
C CYS A 101 2.62 -0.58 -13.38
N LEU A 102 3.66 -1.15 -12.80
CA LEU A 102 3.51 -2.14 -11.75
C LEU A 102 3.40 -1.45 -10.40
N PHE A 103 2.37 -1.80 -9.65
CA PHE A 103 2.17 -1.33 -8.29
C PHE A 103 2.37 -2.48 -7.31
N ALA A 104 3.55 -2.46 -6.68
CA ALA A 104 3.93 -3.37 -5.61
C ALA A 104 3.60 -2.74 -4.25
N MET A 105 3.23 -3.53 -3.25
CA MET A 105 2.86 -3.07 -1.92
C MET A 105 3.35 -4.05 -0.87
N LEU A 106 3.65 -3.53 0.30
CA LEU A 106 4.14 -4.27 1.45
C LEU A 106 3.40 -3.79 2.73
N PRO A 107 3.30 -4.64 3.78
CA PRO A 107 2.88 -4.18 5.11
C PRO A 107 3.61 -2.93 5.53
N PHE A 108 2.89 -1.94 6.06
CA PHE A 108 3.56 -0.86 6.77
C PHE A 108 4.08 -1.35 8.12
N VAL A 109 5.32 -1.01 8.44
CA VAL A 109 6.00 -1.30 9.71
C VAL A 109 6.40 0.03 10.34
N LYS A 110 6.00 0.23 11.61
CA LYS A 110 6.00 1.53 12.30
C LYS A 110 7.38 2.20 12.44
N ASP A 111 8.46 1.44 12.40
CA ASP A 111 9.82 1.95 12.63
C ASP A 111 10.77 1.64 11.46
N LYS A 112 10.20 1.40 10.27
CA LYS A 112 10.96 1.08 9.06
C LYS A 112 10.97 2.28 8.11
N GLU A 113 12.16 2.72 7.73
CA GLU A 113 12.34 3.78 6.74
C GLU A 113 11.84 3.33 5.36
N LEU A 114 11.38 4.30 4.56
CA LEU A 114 10.83 4.05 3.23
C LEU A 114 11.86 3.44 2.27
N GLU A 115 13.15 3.77 2.46
CA GLU A 115 14.25 3.27 1.64
C GLU A 115 14.61 1.81 1.93
N THR A 116 14.31 1.32 3.16
CA THR A 116 14.55 -0.07 3.55
C THR A 116 13.50 -1.03 3.00
N TYR A 117 12.43 -0.54 2.35
CA TYR A 117 11.44 -1.41 1.72
C TYR A 117 11.96 -1.95 0.38
N GLU A 118 12.26 -3.24 0.37
CA GLU A 118 12.69 -3.94 -0.83
C GLU A 118 11.48 -4.40 -1.67
N PHE A 119 11.24 -3.74 -2.80
CA PHE A 119 10.20 -4.12 -3.78
C PHE A 119 10.75 -5.01 -4.92
N ASN A 120 11.89 -5.67 -4.68
CA ASN A 120 12.65 -6.40 -5.70
C ASN A 120 11.96 -7.67 -6.20
N ILE A 121 10.97 -8.15 -5.45
CA ILE A 121 10.28 -9.41 -5.70
C ILE A 121 8.78 -9.19 -5.61
N SER A 122 8.06 -9.52 -6.68
CA SER A 122 6.60 -9.67 -6.63
C SER A 122 6.20 -11.00 -7.28
N PRO A 123 5.41 -11.85 -6.60
CA PRO A 123 4.86 -13.06 -7.20
C PRO A 123 3.69 -12.69 -8.11
N PHE A 124 3.67 -13.15 -9.36
CA PHE A 124 2.55 -12.89 -10.27
C PHE A 124 2.19 -14.12 -11.10
N TRP A 125 0.95 -14.16 -11.57
CA TRP A 125 0.44 -15.23 -12.41
C TRP A 125 0.76 -14.94 -13.88
N LEU A 126 1.53 -15.83 -14.51
CA LEU A 126 1.75 -15.81 -15.96
C LEU A 126 0.68 -16.64 -16.65
N ARG A 127 -0.21 -15.97 -17.39
CA ARG A 127 -1.09 -16.67 -18.33
C ARG A 127 -0.30 -16.94 -19.61
N SER A 128 0.12 -18.19 -19.80
CA SER A 128 0.63 -18.63 -21.11
C SER A 128 -0.53 -18.65 -22.11
N ILE A 129 -0.50 -17.73 -23.09
CA ILE A 129 -1.40 -17.79 -24.23
C ILE A 129 -0.80 -18.78 -25.23
N ARG A 130 -1.53 -19.89 -25.48
CA ARG A 130 -1.16 -20.79 -26.58
C ARG A 130 -1.37 -20.03 -27.89
N LEU A 131 -0.27 -19.69 -28.56
CA LEU A 131 -0.30 -19.52 -30.01
C LEU A 131 -0.55 -20.91 -30.60
N TYR A 132 -1.53 -21.00 -31.49
CA TYR A 132 -2.06 -22.25 -32.05
C TYR A 132 -0.94 -23.21 -32.51
N GLY A 133 -1.01 -24.47 -32.05
CA GLY A 133 -0.25 -25.55 -32.70
C GLY A 133 0.43 -26.62 -31.83
N SER A 134 0.10 -26.80 -30.54
CA SER A 134 0.60 -27.98 -29.82
C SER A 134 -0.45 -28.57 -28.87
N THR A 135 -0.95 -29.74 -29.26
CA THR A 135 -1.76 -30.63 -28.44
C THR A 135 -0.93 -31.18 -27.29
N ASN A 136 -1.53 -31.19 -26.10
CA ASN A 136 -1.05 -31.76 -24.84
C ASN A 136 -0.09 -30.91 -23.99
N CYS A 137 -0.67 -30.13 -23.08
CA CYS A 137 -0.12 -30.01 -21.72
C CYS A 137 -1.29 -30.01 -20.73
N HIS A 138 -1.33 -31.00 -19.83
CA HIS A 138 -2.10 -30.94 -18.59
C HIS A 138 -1.60 -29.74 -17.78
N GLY A 139 -2.52 -28.99 -17.16
CA GLY A 139 -2.27 -27.70 -16.54
C GLY A 139 -1.11 -27.72 -15.56
N CYS A 140 0.00 -27.07 -15.94
CA CYS A 140 1.12 -26.79 -15.06
C CYS A 140 1.02 -25.30 -14.69
N TRP A 141 0.53 -25.01 -13.49
CA TRP A 141 0.57 -23.67 -12.91
C TRP A 141 1.98 -23.46 -12.34
N GLN A 142 2.71 -22.46 -12.83
CA GLN A 142 4.04 -22.12 -12.32
C GLN A 142 4.06 -20.69 -11.78
N SER A 143 4.65 -20.52 -10.59
CA SER A 143 4.93 -19.22 -9.97
C SER A 143 6.43 -18.93 -10.13
N TYR A 144 6.78 -17.78 -10.72
CA TYR A 144 8.18 -17.36 -10.93
C TYR A 144 8.47 -15.98 -10.30
N ARG A 145 9.75 -15.73 -9.99
CA ARG A 145 10.23 -14.65 -9.10
C ARG A 145 11.28 -13.73 -9.76
N ARG A 146 11.17 -12.43 -9.43
CA ARG A 146 12.11 -11.27 -9.53
C ARG A 146 11.89 -10.30 -10.71
N ILE A 147 11.61 -9.04 -10.35
CA ILE A 147 11.52 -7.87 -11.23
C ILE A 147 12.91 -7.23 -11.22
N GLY A 148 13.69 -7.51 -12.25
CA GLY A 148 15.07 -7.03 -12.35
C GLY A 148 15.96 -8.10 -12.97
N GLY A 149 16.36 -7.88 -14.22
CA GLY A 149 17.07 -8.85 -15.04
C GLY A 149 18.39 -9.29 -14.40
N HIS A 150 18.51 -10.59 -14.14
CA HIS A 150 19.65 -11.45 -14.50
C HIS A 150 19.34 -12.88 -14.02
N ARG A 151 19.46 -13.83 -14.97
CA ARG A 151 19.42 -15.32 -14.93
C ARG A 151 18.49 -16.01 -13.89
N LEU A 152 17.53 -16.75 -14.44
CA LEU A 152 16.48 -17.54 -13.76
C LEU A 152 17.06 -18.76 -13.03
N GLU A 153 16.73 -18.92 -11.75
CA GLU A 153 16.86 -20.21 -11.04
C GLU A 153 15.47 -20.79 -10.74
N ARG A 154 15.32 -22.10 -11.00
CA ARG A 154 14.09 -22.88 -10.87
C ARG A 154 13.95 -23.38 -9.42
N GLN A 155 12.83 -23.10 -8.78
CA GLN A 155 12.46 -23.70 -7.49
C GLN A 155 11.06 -24.31 -7.63
N GLU A 156 10.95 -25.61 -7.40
CA GLU A 156 9.73 -26.40 -7.52
C GLU A 156 9.14 -26.61 -6.13
N TRP A 157 7.92 -26.12 -5.88
CA TRP A 157 7.19 -26.39 -4.65
C TRP A 157 6.15 -27.48 -4.93
N ARG A 158 6.28 -28.61 -4.23
CA ARG A 158 5.27 -29.65 -4.17
C ARG A 158 4.25 -29.22 -3.11
N VAL A 159 2.99 -29.04 -3.51
CA VAL A 159 1.88 -28.90 -2.57
C VAL A 159 1.40 -30.32 -2.31
N ASP A 160 1.52 -30.78 -1.07
CA ASP A 160 0.92 -32.03 -0.58
C ASP A 160 -0.60 -31.87 -0.43
#